data_AF-A0AA36B536-F1
#
_entry.id   AF-A0AA36B536-F1
#
_cell.length_a   1.000
_cell.length_b   1.000
_cell.length_c   1.000
_cell.angle_alpha   90.00
_cell.angle_beta   90.00
_cell.angle_gamma   90.00
#
_symmetry.space_group_name_H-M   'P 1'
#
loop_
_entity.id
_entity.type
_entity.pdbx_description
1 polymer ?
#
loop_
_entity_poly.entity_id
_entity_poly.type
_entity_poly.pdbx_seq_one_letter_code
_entity_poly.pdbx_strand_id
1 'polypeptide(L)'
;MSTYLVSFVVSDFASVSGISRSGIKVHIFTPPQNINMTDLALESSIKILDFYEEYFEIPYPLPKIEGGNGESSGRDYGMGKREEGIDEKG
;
A
#
# COMPACT_ATOMS: atom_id res chain seq x y z
N MET A 1 12.96 -5.42 -18.28
CA MET A 1 11.76 -5.40 -17.41
C MET A 1 10.54 -5.46 -18.32
N SER A 2 9.53 -6.26 -17.98
CA SER A 2 8.33 -6.46 -18.80
C SER A 2 7.29 -5.35 -18.59
N THR A 3 6.43 -5.09 -19.57
CA THR A 3 5.46 -3.96 -19.54
C THR A 3 4.41 -4.07 -18.43
N TYR A 4 4.11 -5.28 -17.95
CA TYR A 4 3.15 -5.50 -16.86
C TYR A 4 3.64 -5.04 -15.48
N LEU A 5 4.92 -4.63 -15.36
CA LEU A 5 5.50 -4.12 -14.11
C LEU A 5 5.47 -2.59 -14.02
N VAL A 6 4.99 -1.90 -15.05
CA VAL A 6 4.82 -0.44 -15.00
C VAL A 6 3.64 -0.12 -14.10
N SER A 7 3.89 0.62 -13.02
CA SER A 7 2.86 1.10 -12.10
C SER A 7 3.13 2.55 -11.70
N PHE A 8 2.05 3.31 -11.47
CA PHE A 8 2.10 4.64 -10.88
C PHE A 8 0.83 4.86 -10.06
N VAL A 9 0.93 5.64 -8.98
CA VAL A 9 -0.18 5.93 -8.06
C VAL A 9 -0.18 7.43 -7.79
N VAL A 10 -1.37 8.04 -7.78
CA VAL A 10 -1.58 9.43 -7.36
C VAL A 10 -2.54 9.40 -6.17
N SER A 11 -2.04 9.76 -4.99
CA SER A 11 -2.82 9.74 -3.74
C SER A 11 -2.15 10.57 -2.64
N ASP A 12 -2.92 10.96 -1.62
CA ASP A 12 -2.45 11.65 -0.42
C ASP A 12 -2.05 10.66 0.68
N PHE A 13 -1.24 9.65 0.33
CA PHE A 13 -0.81 8.63 1.28
C PHE A 13 0.30 9.13 2.20
N ALA A 14 0.23 8.70 3.45
CA ALA A 14 1.35 8.79 4.37
C ALA A 14 2.29 7.60 4.15
N SER A 15 3.57 7.78 4.47
CA SER A 15 4.57 6.72 4.30
C SER A 15 5.45 6.54 5.53
N VAL A 16 5.76 5.30 5.86
CA VAL A 16 6.91 4.96 6.71
C VAL A 16 8.04 4.38 5.88
N SER A 17 9.28 4.53 6.34
CA SER A 17 10.45 4.05 5.63
C SER A 17 11.50 3.43 6.54
N GLY A 18 12.21 2.43 6.02
CA GLY A 18 13.35 1.81 6.67
C GLY A 18 14.43 1.43 5.66
N ILE A 19 15.57 0.96 6.16
CA ILE A 19 16.74 0.64 5.34
C ILE A 19 17.14 -0.81 5.64
N SER A 20 17.34 -1.62 4.59
CA SER A 20 17.85 -2.99 4.70
C SER A 20 19.33 -3.05 5.05
N ARG A 21 19.87 -4.23 5.38
CA ARG A 21 21.32 -4.39 5.65
C ARG A 21 22.18 -4.00 4.45
N SER A 22 21.66 -4.21 3.24
CA SER A 22 22.27 -3.85 1.95
C SER A 22 22.10 -2.38 1.56
N GLY A 23 21.42 -1.56 2.37
CA GLY A 23 21.23 -0.13 2.12
C GLY A 23 20.04 0.21 1.22
N ILE A 24 19.16 -0.74 0.93
CA ILE A 24 17.96 -0.53 0.12
C ILE A 24 16.88 0.14 0.97
N LYS A 25 16.27 1.21 0.44
CA LYS A 25 15.14 1.88 1.11
C LYS A 25 13.84 1.13 0.86
N VAL A 26 13.18 0.74 1.93
CA VAL A 26 11.84 0.14 1.91
C VAL A 26 10.84 1.20 2.35
N HIS A 27 9.84 1.48 1.52
CA HIS A 27 8.75 2.41 1.84
C HIS A 27 7.41 1.67 1.89
N ILE A 28 6.61 1.96 2.91
CA ILE A 28 5.22 1.48 3.00
C ILE A 28 4.30 2.70 2.96
N PHE A 29 3.45 2.76 1.94
CA PHE A 29 2.44 3.80 1.76
C PHE A 29 1.07 3.30 2.24
N THR A 30 0.33 4.17 2.93
CA THR A 30 -0.99 3.84 3.48
C THR A 30 -1.85 5.11 3.61
N PRO A 31 -3.19 5.02 3.63
CA PRO A 31 -4.02 6.12 4.08
C PRO A 31 -3.55 6.63 5.46
N PRO A 32 -3.53 7.96 5.70
CA PRO A 32 -2.99 8.53 6.95
C PRO A 32 -3.57 7.96 8.25
N GLN A 33 -4.83 7.51 8.20
CA GLN A 33 -5.56 6.92 9.32
C GLN A 33 -4.92 5.61 9.82
N ASN A 34 -4.22 4.89 8.94
CA ASN A 34 -3.72 3.54 9.19
C ASN A 34 -2.18 3.48 9.31
N ILE A 35 -1.52 4.62 9.46
CA ILE A 35 -0.05 4.69 9.55
C ILE A 35 0.50 3.85 10.70
N ASN A 36 -0.22 3.80 11.82
CA ASN A 36 0.19 3.04 13.02
C ASN A 36 0.17 1.51 12.81
N MET A 37 -0.44 1.01 11.73
CA MET A 37 -0.47 -0.43 11.41
C MET A 37 0.65 -0.85 10.46
N THR A 38 1.52 0.07 10.04
CA THR A 38 2.54 -0.20 9.01
C THR A 38 3.86 -0.75 9.54
N ASP A 39 4.09 -0.71 10.85
CA ASP A 39 5.36 -1.13 11.46
C ASP A 39 5.67 -2.60 11.19
N LEU A 40 4.68 -3.49 11.38
CA LEU A 40 4.85 -4.92 11.11
C LEU A 40 5.16 -5.18 9.63
N ALA A 41 4.48 -4.48 8.73
CA ALA A 41 4.69 -4.62 7.29
C ALA A 41 6.10 -4.14 6.90
N LEU A 42 6.56 -3.02 7.46
CA LEU A 42 7.89 -2.47 7.22
C LEU A 42 8.98 -3.41 7.73
N GLU A 43 8.89 -3.85 8.99
CA GLU A 43 9.86 -4.78 9.58
C GLU A 43 9.94 -6.10 8.82
N SER A 44 8.78 -6.67 8.46
CA SER A 44 8.72 -7.94 7.73
C SER A 44 9.32 -7.79 6.34
N SER A 45 9.02 -6.69 5.65
CA SER A 45 9.56 -6.43 4.31
C SER A 45 11.09 -6.31 4.32
N ILE A 46 11.66 -5.63 5.32
CA ILE A 46 13.12 -5.53 5.47
C ILE A 46 13.74 -6.91 5.72
N LYS A 47 13.19 -7.68 6.68
CA LYS A 47 13.68 -9.02 7.03
C LYS A 47 13.60 -9.98 5.84
N ILE A 48 12.50 -9.94 5.07
CA ILE A 48 12.31 -10.78 3.89
C ILE A 48 13.29 -10.39 2.78
N LEU A 49 13.51 -9.09 2.55
CA LEU A 49 14.47 -8.62 1.55
C LEU A 49 15.88 -9.09 1.90
N ASP A 50 16.30 -8.87 3.15
CA ASP A 50 17.60 -9.30 3.66
C ASP A 50 17.78 -10.82 3.56
N PHE A 51 16.71 -11.59 3.81
CA PHE A 51 16.71 -13.04 3.67
C PHE A 51 16.89 -13.48 2.22
N TYR A 52 16.19 -12.85 1.27
CA TYR A 52 16.29 -13.24 -0.14
C TYR A 52 17.64 -12.89 -0.76
N GLU A 53 18.24 -11.76 -0.37
CA GLU A 53 19.60 -11.43 -0.81
C GLU A 53 20.63 -12.46 -0.30
N GLU A 54 20.50 -12.90 0.95
CA GLU A 54 21.38 -13.92 1.53
C GLU A 54 21.11 -15.31 0.92
N TYR A 55 19.84 -15.66 0.69
CA TYR A 55 19.45 -16.96 0.18
C TYR A 55 19.80 -17.18 -1.30
N PHE A 56 19.62 -16.15 -2.13
CA PHE A 56 19.91 -16.23 -3.57
C PHE A 56 21.33 -15.76 -3.92
N GLU A 57 22.06 -15.18 -2.96
CA GLU A 57 23.37 -14.55 -3.17
C GLU A 57 23.38 -13.48 -4.30
N ILE A 58 22.21 -12.89 -4.57
CA ILE A 58 22.02 -11.87 -5.59
C ILE A 58 21.48 -10.61 -4.91
N PRO A 59 22.19 -9.48 -4.98
CA PRO A 59 21.71 -8.23 -4.39
C PRO A 59 20.50 -7.70 -5.15
N TYR A 60 19.59 -7.04 -4.44
CA TYR A 60 18.44 -6.40 -5.05
C TYR A 60 18.90 -5.27 -5.98
N PRO A 61 18.51 -5.27 -7.27
CA PRO A 61 19.13 -4.41 -8.27
C PRO A 61 18.66 -2.95 -8.24
N LEU A 62 17.60 -2.62 -7.49
CA LEU A 62 17.02 -1.28 -7.45
C LEU A 62 17.31 -0.62 -6.09
N PRO A 63 17.52 0.71 -6.04
CA PRO A 63 17.88 1.40 -4.80
C PRO A 63 16.73 1.54 -3.79
N LYS A 64 15.49 1.26 -4.21
CA LYS A 64 14.29 1.35 -3.36
C LYS A 64 13.23 0.32 -3.75
N ILE A 65 12.40 -0.04 -2.78
CA ILE A 65 11.19 -0.84 -2.94
C ILE A 65 10.02 -0.17 -2.22
N GLU A 66 8.84 -0.18 -2.84
CA GLU A 66 7.64 0.48 -2.34
C GLU A 66 6.50 -0.55 -2.22
N GLY A 67 5.83 -0.58 -1.08
CA GLY A 67 4.65 -1.40 -0.81
C GLY A 67 3.46 -0.53 -0.39
N GLY A 68 2.23 -0.93 -0.76
CA GLY A 68 1.01 -0.22 -0.40
C GLY A 68 0.13 -1.05 0.53
N ASN A 69 -0.29 -0.48 1.67
CA ASN A 69 -1.35 -1.06 2.48
C ASN A 69 -2.69 -0.45 2.06
N GLY A 70 -3.32 -1.10 1.08
CA GLY A 70 -4.66 -0.75 0.63
C GLY A 70 -5.69 -1.52 1.43
N GLU A 71 -6.15 -0.98 2.56
CA GLU A 71 -7.44 -1.41 3.07
C GLU A 71 -8.51 -0.99 2.06
N SER A 72 -9.28 -1.97 1.57
CA SER A 72 -10.59 -1.68 0.99
C SER A 72 -11.49 -1.24 2.15
N SER A 73 -11.29 0.00 2.63
CA SER A 73 -12.30 0.69 3.41
C SER A 73 -13.59 0.53 2.62
N GLY A 74 -14.56 -0.16 3.22
CA GLY A 74 -15.80 -0.52 2.56
C GLY A 74 -16.33 0.71 1.87
N ARG A 75 -16.24 0.72 0.53
CA ARG A 75 -17.03 1.63 -0.25
C ARG A 75 -18.46 1.18 0.02
N ASP A 76 -19.09 1.82 1.00
CA ASP A 76 -20.49 2.19 0.90
C ASP A 76 -20.61 2.88 -0.46
N TYR A 77 -20.84 2.06 -1.49
CA TYR A 77 -21.50 2.53 -2.68
C TYR A 77 -22.79 3.12 -2.15
N GLY A 78 -22.86 4.45 -2.14
CA GLY A 78 -24.09 5.17 -1.86
C GLY A 78 -25.16 4.63 -2.79
N MET A 79 -25.95 3.68 -2.27
CA MET A 79 -27.31 3.48 -2.71
C MET A 79 -27.97 4.83 -2.48
N GLY A 80 -28.05 5.60 -3.56
CA GLY A 80 -28.71 6.89 -3.57
C GLY A 80 -30.04 6.72 -2.84
N LYS A 81 -30.25 7.53 -1.80
CA LYS A 81 -31.60 7.72 -1.28
C LYS A 81 -32.43 8.17 -2.47
N ARG A 82 -33.21 7.25 -3.05
CA ARG A 82 -34.36 7.66 -3.85
C ARG A 82 -35.29 8.32 -2.86
N GLU A 83 -35.30 9.64 -2.88
CA GLU A 83 -36.43 10.40 -2.40
C GLU A 83 -37.61 10.02 -3.30
N GLU A 84 -38.36 8.98 -2.92
CA GLU A 84 -39.74 8.81 -3.38
C GLU A 84 -40.60 9.64 -2.45
N GLY A 85 -40.70 10.93 -2.79
CA GLY A 85 -41.83 11.74 -2.39
C GLY A 85 -42.95 11.59 -3.41
N ILE A 86 -44.17 11.82 -2.90
CA ILE A 86 -45.46 12.01 -3.58
C ILE A 86 -46.05 10.63 -4.06
N ASP A 87 -47.26 10.18 -3.67
CA ASP A 87 -48.51 10.91 -3.52
C ASP A 87 -49.44 10.33 -2.43
N GLU A 88 -49.71 11.10 -1.36
CA GLU A 88 -50.98 11.02 -0.62
C GLU A 88 -52.00 11.95 -1.31
N LYS A 89 -52.99 11.41 -2.03
CA LYS A 89 -54.30 12.06 -2.26
C LYS A 89 -55.37 11.05 -2.68
N GLY A 90 -56.49 11.05 -1.96
CA GLY A 90 -57.83 10.72 -2.49
C GLY A 90 -58.45 9.46 -1.93
#